data_AF-A0A942PHD5-F1
#
_entry.id   AF-A0A942PHD5-F1
#
_cell.length_a   1.000
_cell.length_b   1.000
_cell.length_c   1.000
_cell.angle_alpha   90.00
_cell.angle_beta   90.00
_cell.angle_gamma   90.00
#
_symmetry.space_group_name_H-M   'P 1'
#
loop_
_entity.id
_entity.type
_entity.pdbx_description
1 polymer ?
#
loop_
_entity_poly.entity_id
_entity_poly.type
_entity_poly.pdbx_seq_one_letter_code
_entity_poly.pdbx_strand_id
1 'polypeptide(L)'
;IGKSDGLILHKHKTRPHYIIQIAPAMERFIFQCLANAGLSAADFGLPTNLDLFRKESKTINSKDDDRFKKLFKALRNAGSAEILRLSEIIKYLKEKNYQADEGELKGMLN
;
A
#
# COMPACT_ATOMS: atom_id res chain seq x y z
N ILE A 1 -4.87 14.85 -5.93
CA ILE A 1 -4.97 15.35 -4.54
C ILE A 1 -3.57 15.61 -3.99
N GLY A 2 -2.74 14.57 -3.86
CA GLY A 2 -1.39 14.69 -3.33
C GLY A 2 -0.54 13.47 -3.65
N LYS A 3 0.72 13.50 -3.20
CA LYS A 3 1.68 12.40 -3.31
C LYS A 3 2.50 12.29 -2.02
N SER A 4 2.88 11.07 -1.69
CA SER A 4 3.88 10.68 -0.70
C SER A 4 4.99 9.90 -1.42
N ASP A 5 5.89 9.25 -0.68
CA ASP A 5 7.03 8.53 -1.25
C ASP A 5 6.62 7.34 -2.13
N GLY A 6 5.57 6.61 -1.75
CA GLY A 6 5.08 5.43 -2.49
C GLY A 6 3.64 5.55 -2.99
N LEU A 7 2.85 6.51 -2.50
CA LEU A 7 1.42 6.65 -2.81
C LEU A 7 1.10 7.97 -3.51
N ILE A 8 0.28 7.88 -4.55
CA ILE A 8 -0.28 9.04 -5.26
C ILE A 8 -1.80 8.92 -5.24
N LEU A 9 -2.48 9.95 -4.76
CA LEU A 9 -3.94 9.99 -4.70
C LEU A 9 -4.50 10.91 -5.77
N HIS A 10 -5.29 10.33 -6.67
CA HIS A 10 -6.01 11.03 -7.72
C HIS A 10 -7.50 11.12 -7.39
N LYS A 11 -8.14 12.19 -7.83
CA LYS A 11 -9.59 12.40 -7.73
C LYS A 11 -10.15 12.68 -9.11
N HIS A 12 -11.31 12.10 -9.41
CA HIS A 12 -12.05 12.45 -10.61
C HIS A 12 -12.58 13.87 -10.52
N LYS A 13 -12.49 14.64 -11.60
CA LYS A 13 -12.78 16.09 -11.60
C LYS A 13 -14.20 16.44 -11.13
N THR A 14 -15.17 15.58 -11.44
CA THR A 14 -16.60 15.86 -11.22
C THR A 14 -17.34 14.81 -10.40
N ARG A 15 -16.69 13.68 -10.07
CA ARG A 15 -17.32 12.57 -9.35
C ARG A 15 -16.51 12.28 -8.09
N PRO A 16 -17.14 11.79 -7.01
CA PRO A 16 -16.44 11.36 -5.80
C PRO A 16 -15.73 10.00 -6.03
N HIS A 17 -14.97 9.88 -7.11
CA HIS A 17 -14.16 8.71 -7.43
C HIS A 17 -12.70 9.03 -7.15
N TYR A 18 -12.02 8.11 -6.48
CA TYR A 18 -10.64 8.25 -6.06
C TYR A 18 -9.83 7.07 -6.62
N ILE A 19 -8.60 7.35 -7.04
CA ILE A 19 -7.65 6.32 -7.47
C ILE A 19 -6.41 6.46 -6.60
N ILE A 20 -6.06 5.38 -5.90
CA ILE A 20 -4.79 5.25 -5.19
C ILE A 20 -3.82 4.54 -6.11
N GLN A 21 -2.79 5.26 -6.56
CA GLN A 21 -1.72 4.72 -7.37
C GLN A 21 -0.49 4.47 -6.50
N ILE A 22 0.08 3.28 -6.62
CA ILE A 22 1.36 2.92 -6.00
C ILE A 22 2.46 3.10 -7.04
N ALA A 23 3.48 3.89 -6.71
CA ALA A 23 4.60 4.20 -7.59
C ALA A 23 5.93 3.97 -6.86
N PRO A 24 7.00 3.49 -7.52
CA PRO A 24 7.10 3.18 -8.95
C PRO A 24 6.53 1.81 -9.37
N ALA A 25 6.47 0.83 -8.46
CA ALA A 25 5.85 -0.48 -8.68
C ALA A 25 5.43 -1.09 -7.34
N MET A 26 4.36 -1.87 -7.32
CA MET A 26 3.86 -2.53 -6.10
C MET A 26 4.94 -3.37 -5.41
N GLU A 27 5.69 -4.17 -6.17
CA GLU A 27 6.73 -5.03 -5.61
C GLU A 27 7.87 -4.21 -5.02
N ARG A 28 8.29 -3.13 -5.71
CA ARG A 28 9.32 -2.22 -5.18
C ARG A 28 8.86 -1.51 -3.92
N PHE A 29 7.60 -1.09 -3.90
CA PHE A 29 6.96 -0.49 -2.73
C PHE A 29 6.96 -1.44 -1.52
N ILE A 30 6.59 -2.71 -1.72
CA ILE A 30 6.61 -3.73 -0.67
C ILE A 30 8.04 -3.94 -0.14
N PHE A 31 9.03 -4.04 -1.03
CA PHE A 31 10.43 -4.21 -0.64
C PHE A 31 10.97 -3.02 0.15
N GLN A 32 10.61 -1.80 -0.24
CA GLN A 32 11.00 -0.60 0.50
C GLN A 32 10.36 -0.59 1.90
N CYS A 33 9.09 -0.98 2.01
CA CYS A 33 8.40 -1.09 3.28
C CYS A 33 9.06 -2.15 4.19
N LEU A 34 9.44 -3.30 3.63
CA LEU A 34 10.13 -4.37 4.36
C LEU A 34 11.51 -3.88 4.85
N ALA A 35 12.29 -3.26 3.98
CA ALA A 35 13.61 -2.73 4.34
C ALA A 35 13.52 -1.67 5.45
N ASN A 36 12.57 -0.73 5.35
CA ASN A 36 12.36 0.30 6.37
C ASN A 36 11.89 -0.28 7.71
N ALA A 37 11.15 -1.39 7.68
CA ALA A 37 10.67 -2.09 8.87
C ALA A 37 11.68 -3.11 9.43
N GLY A 38 12.85 -3.28 8.81
CA GLY A 38 13.83 -4.30 9.20
C GLY A 38 13.33 -5.74 9.01
N LEU A 39 12.39 -5.96 8.08
CA LEU A 39 11.81 -7.26 7.75
C LEU A 39 12.34 -7.78 6.42
N SER A 40 12.28 -9.10 6.23
CA SER A 40 12.63 -9.76 4.97
C SER A 40 11.42 -10.48 4.37
N ALA A 41 11.35 -10.56 3.04
CA ALA A 41 10.37 -11.41 2.37
C ALA A 41 10.53 -12.90 2.74
N ALA A 42 11.77 -13.32 3.06
CA ALA A 42 12.08 -14.69 3.48
C ALA A 42 11.38 -15.08 4.78
N ASP A 43 11.13 -14.13 5.69
CA ASP A 43 10.44 -14.37 6.97
C ASP A 43 9.00 -14.89 6.76
N PHE A 44 8.46 -14.70 5.56
CA PHE A 44 7.12 -15.10 5.15
C PHE A 44 7.13 -16.23 4.11
N GLY A 45 8.29 -16.80 3.80
CA GLY A 45 8.43 -17.81 2.73
C GLY A 45 8.20 -17.23 1.34
N LEU A 46 8.56 -15.95 1.13
CA LEU A 46 8.51 -15.26 -0.15
C LEU A 46 9.93 -14.98 -0.67
N PRO A 47 10.14 -14.86 -1.99
CA PRO A 47 11.45 -14.61 -2.57
C PRO A 47 11.99 -13.25 -2.15
N THR A 48 13.27 -13.20 -1.80
CA THR A 48 14.03 -11.96 -1.53
C THR A 48 14.57 -11.31 -2.80
N ASN A 49 14.45 -11.99 -3.94
CA ASN A 49 14.81 -11.45 -5.24
C ASN A 49 13.58 -10.79 -5.88
N LEU A 50 13.72 -9.53 -6.31
CA LEU A 50 12.61 -8.74 -6.87
C LEU A 50 11.98 -9.37 -8.12
N ASP A 51 12.78 -10.00 -8.99
CA ASP A 51 12.26 -10.63 -10.21
C ASP A 51 11.47 -11.91 -9.90
N LEU A 52 11.94 -12.71 -8.95
CA LEU A 52 11.21 -13.89 -8.47
C LEU A 52 9.94 -13.49 -7.73
N PHE A 53 10.02 -12.48 -6.86
CA PHE A 53 8.86 -11.95 -6.14
C PHE A 53 7.81 -11.40 -7.11
N ARG A 54 8.24 -10.72 -8.17
CA ARG A 54 7.35 -10.19 -9.22
C ARG A 54 6.69 -11.29 -10.05
N LYS A 55 7.36 -12.42 -10.28
CA LYS A 55 6.73 -13.57 -10.94
C LYS A 55 5.65 -14.15 -10.04
N GLU A 56 5.97 -14.35 -8.77
CA GLU A 56 5.07 -14.95 -7.80
C GLU A 56 3.86 -14.06 -7.49
N SER A 57 4.07 -12.75 -7.32
CA SER A 57 2.99 -11.77 -7.07
C SER A 57 1.96 -11.69 -8.21
N LYS A 58 2.36 -12.04 -9.45
CA LYS A 58 1.48 -12.07 -10.63
C LYS A 58 0.74 -13.38 -10.79
N THR A 59 1.34 -14.49 -10.37
CA THR A 59 0.75 -15.83 -10.51
C THR A 59 -0.23 -16.14 -9.39
N ILE A 60 -0.06 -15.52 -8.22
CA ILE A 60 -0.82 -15.83 -7.03
C ILE A 60 -1.85 -14.73 -6.73
N ASN A 61 -3.06 -15.15 -6.38
CA ASN A 61 -4.04 -14.24 -5.79
C ASN A 61 -3.66 -13.97 -4.33
N SER A 62 -3.12 -12.78 -4.05
CA SER A 62 -2.67 -12.36 -2.72
C SER A 62 -3.79 -12.38 -1.66
N LYS A 63 -5.06 -12.36 -2.07
CA LYS A 63 -6.21 -12.52 -1.17
C LYS A 63 -6.30 -13.93 -0.56
N ASP A 64 -5.83 -14.93 -1.30
CA ASP A 64 -5.96 -16.35 -0.94
C ASP A 64 -4.66 -16.93 -0.39
N ASP A 65 -3.55 -16.19 -0.48
CA ASP A 65 -2.23 -16.62 0.02
C ASP A 65 -1.93 -16.03 1.41
N ASP A 66 -1.80 -16.92 2.40
CA ASP A 66 -1.53 -16.56 3.78
C ASP A 66 -0.15 -15.92 4.00
N ARG A 67 0.83 -16.16 3.11
CA ARG A 67 2.16 -15.53 3.18
C ARG A 67 2.06 -14.04 2.95
N PHE A 68 1.31 -13.61 1.94
CA PHE A 68 1.06 -12.19 1.67
C PHE A 68 0.24 -11.54 2.80
N LYS A 69 -0.77 -12.23 3.34
CA LYS A 69 -1.54 -11.72 4.50
C LYS A 69 -0.63 -11.49 5.71
N LYS A 70 0.25 -12.45 6.02
CA LYS A 70 1.22 -12.34 7.12
C LYS A 70 2.21 -11.20 6.88
N LEU A 71 2.71 -11.06 5.65
CA LEU A 71 3.61 -9.98 5.25
C LEU A 71 2.96 -8.60 5.48
N PHE A 72 1.75 -8.36 4.97
CA PHE A 72 1.09 -7.07 5.14
C PHE A 72 0.71 -6.79 6.61
N LYS A 73 0.32 -7.83 7.37
CA LYS A 73 0.07 -7.71 8.81
C LYS A 73 1.35 -7.36 9.57
N ALA A 74 2.48 -7.98 9.23
CA ALA A 74 3.76 -7.68 9.86
C ALA A 74 4.24 -6.26 9.54
N LEU A 75 4.12 -5.81 8.29
CA LEU A 75 4.44 -4.43 7.90
C LEU A 75 3.59 -3.40 8.65
N ARG A 76 2.30 -3.69 8.85
CA ARG A 76 1.41 -2.85 9.65
C ARG A 76 1.84 -2.81 11.12
N ASN A 77 2.14 -3.98 11.70
CA ASN A 77 2.56 -4.10 13.09
C ASN A 77 3.93 -3.45 13.36
N ALA A 78 4.82 -3.49 12.38
CA ALA A 78 6.12 -2.83 12.42
C ALA A 78 6.03 -1.30 12.22
N GLY A 79 4.83 -0.77 11.98
CA GLY A 79 4.62 0.67 11.84
C GLY A 79 5.17 1.25 10.54
N SER A 80 5.19 0.47 9.44
CA SER A 80 5.59 1.00 8.14
C SER A 80 4.70 2.18 7.75
N ALA A 81 5.29 3.38 7.69
CA ALA A 81 4.58 4.64 7.51
C ALA A 81 3.68 4.62 6.27
N GLU A 82 4.18 4.11 5.15
CA GLU A 82 3.43 4.04 3.90
C GLU A 82 2.28 3.03 3.95
N ILE A 83 2.44 1.91 4.65
CA ILE A 83 1.37 0.92 4.84
C ILE A 83 0.29 1.45 5.77
N LEU A 84 0.68 2.15 6.84
CA LEU A 84 -0.24 2.83 7.74
C LEU A 84 -1.02 3.90 7.00
N ARG A 85 -0.33 4.79 6.27
CA ARG A 85 -0.93 5.84 5.44
C ARG A 85 -1.92 5.27 4.43
N LEU A 86 -1.55 4.20 3.71
CA LEU A 86 -2.46 3.52 2.79
C LEU A 86 -3.72 3.00 3.52
N SER A 87 -3.53 2.34 4.67
CA SER A 87 -4.64 1.81 5.47
C SER A 87 -5.56 2.91 5.98
N GLU A 88 -5.01 4.04 6.40
CA GLU A 88 -5.77 5.20 6.90
C GLU A 88 -6.55 5.87 5.78
N ILE A 89 -5.94 6.10 4.61
CA ILE A 89 -6.63 6.66 3.44
C ILE A 89 -7.80 5.76 3.03
N ILE A 90 -7.60 4.44 2.96
CA ILE A 90 -8.68 3.49 2.61
C ILE A 90 -9.79 3.53 3.66
N LYS A 91 -9.45 3.55 4.96
CA LYS A 91 -10.42 3.64 6.04
C LYS A 91 -11.23 4.93 5.94
N TYR A 92 -10.55 6.06 5.74
CA TYR A 92 -11.17 7.38 5.60
C TYR A 92 -12.16 7.42 4.42
N LEU A 93 -11.72 6.97 3.24
CA LEU A 93 -12.56 6.93 2.04
C LEU A 93 -13.78 6.01 2.23
N LYS A 94 -13.62 4.91 2.95
CA LYS A 94 -14.73 4.00 3.27
C LYS A 94 -15.73 4.63 4.24
N GLU A 95 -15.26 5.35 5.25
CA GLU A 95 -16.10 5.96 6.29
C GLU A 95 -16.83 7.21 5.79
N LYS A 96 -16.15 8.07 5.03
CA LYS A 96 -16.72 9.32 4.49
C LYS A 96 -17.41 9.12 3.14
N ASN A 97 -17.08 8.06 2.41
CA ASN A 97 -17.68 7.69 1.13
C ASN A 97 -17.74 8.90 0.17
N TYR A 98 -18.94 9.36 -0.20
CA TYR A 98 -19.14 10.48 -1.12
C TYR A 98 -18.86 11.87 -0.51
N GLN A 99 -18.65 11.95 0.81
CA GLN A 99 -18.40 13.19 1.56
C GLN A 99 -16.92 13.36 1.93
N ALA A 100 -16.02 12.58 1.34
CA ALA A 100 -14.58 12.71 1.57
C ALA A 100 -14.07 14.11 1.20
N ASP A 101 -13.35 14.74 2.13
CA ASP A 101 -12.78 16.08 1.95
C ASP A 101 -11.36 16.00 1.34
N GLU A 102 -11.09 16.89 0.38
CA GLU A 102 -9.80 16.92 -0.31
C GLU A 102 -8.67 17.45 0.57
N GLY A 103 -8.96 18.39 1.47
CA GLY A 103 -8.00 18.97 2.40
C GLY A 103 -7.53 17.95 3.43
N GLU A 104 -8.45 17.19 4.01
CA GLU A 104 -8.15 16.08 4.92
C GLU A 104 -7.30 15.01 4.22
N LEU A 105 -7.71 14.56 3.03
CA LEU A 105 -6.95 13.59 2.23
C LEU A 105 -5.54 14.07 1.86
N LYS A 106 -5.38 15.36 1.58
CA LYS A 106 -4.07 15.95 1.30
C LYS A 106 -3.20 16.01 2.56
N GLY A 107 -3.80 16.31 3.71
CA GLY A 107 -3.11 16.28 5.01
C GLY A 107 -2.55 14.92 5.36
N MET A 108 -3.26 13.84 5.00
CA MET A 108 -2.80 12.46 5.22
C MET A 108 -1.61 12.03 4.35
N LEU A 109 -1.35 12.73 3.24
CA LEU A 109 -0.26 12.42 2.29
C LEU A 109 1.04 13.19 2.57
N ASN A 110 0.95 14.25 3.37
CA ASN A 110 2.11 15.00 3.87
C ASN A 110 2.69 14.35 5.13
#